data_AF-A0A9Q4KTN4-F1
#
_entry.id   AF-A0A9Q4KTN4-F1
#
_cell.length_a   1.000
_cell.length_b   1.000
_cell.length_c   1.000
_cell.angle_alpha   90.00
_cell.angle_beta   90.00
_cell.angle_gamma   90.00
#
_symmetry.space_group_name_H-M   'P 1'
#
loop_
_entity.id
_entity.type
_entity.pdbx_description
1 polymer ?
#
loop_
_entity_poly.entity_id
_entity_poly.type
_entity_poly.pdbx_seq_one_letter_code
_entity_poly.pdbx_strand_id
1 'polypeptide(L)'
;MKCPVCGGPCLENTADVVQQREGRFLPCSSCRTTILDKQSPPSFRRKAPCPACGKRPLDEVVADCWTIMAEEGDLAPTAPVMAAGIPLIHPGLALMAPPHLGDASMIFLSRSVTQKAADRIVAEIPEVKGVVHDGGEVPGIAEIDGTTPEYHTNTLLAGCDVRANIFETEEAPVIVFMQQSYAHIEYPRGFDPKLVATATEIIRYQPEVFVDAACGVGTLGITAGQHGIPRVIMNDAWGYAAYWAAVNLDVNRRTLGLDNVDIHITYGNIQENPVRKEPLKVADAFGDGKHYEVWWGDLHNLKEVLPKKVDLTVIDLFGKENRVKMADAVRRWKRETGGEVFIP
;
A
#
# COMPACT_ATOMS: atom_id res chain seq x y z
N MET A 1 7.32 15.69 4.16
CA MET A 1 7.06 15.04 5.46
C MET A 1 8.18 14.04 5.76
N LYS A 2 8.63 13.87 7.01
CA LYS A 2 9.56 12.78 7.37
C LYS A 2 8.78 11.46 7.47
N CYS A 3 9.42 10.34 7.12
CA CYS A 3 8.83 9.02 7.29
C CYS A 3 8.54 8.76 8.77
N PRO A 4 7.31 8.43 9.16
CA PRO A 4 6.99 8.16 10.57
C PRO A 4 7.58 6.83 11.06
N VAL A 5 7.95 5.93 10.14
CA VAL A 5 8.51 4.60 10.47
C VAL A 5 10.00 4.68 10.78
N CYS A 6 10.80 5.33 9.92
CA CYS A 6 12.26 5.35 10.06
C CYS A 6 12.87 6.75 10.26
N GLY A 7 12.06 7.82 10.24
CA GLY A 7 12.52 9.21 10.32
C GLY A 7 13.21 9.74 9.05
N GLY A 8 13.47 8.88 8.05
CA GLY A 8 14.13 9.22 6.80
C GLY A 8 13.22 9.88 5.74
N PRO A 9 13.76 10.23 4.57
CA PRO A 9 13.02 10.88 3.48
C PRO A 9 12.27 9.87 2.58
N CYS A 10 11.51 8.93 3.16
CA CYS A 10 10.85 7.87 2.37
C CYS A 10 9.61 8.31 1.60
N LEU A 11 9.07 9.50 1.91
CA LEU A 11 7.91 10.08 1.25
C LEU A 11 8.42 11.02 0.15
N GLU A 12 8.76 10.42 -0.98
CA GLU A 12 9.25 11.14 -2.17
C GLU A 12 8.18 12.08 -2.73
N ASN A 13 8.61 13.16 -3.40
CA ASN A 13 7.69 14.07 -4.08
C ASN A 13 6.99 13.34 -5.23
N THR A 14 5.67 13.51 -5.36
CA THR A 14 4.88 12.81 -6.39
C THR A 14 5.30 13.14 -7.81
N ALA A 15 5.68 14.39 -8.09
CA ALA A 15 6.17 14.78 -9.41
C ALA A 15 7.47 14.03 -9.77
N ASP A 16 8.37 13.86 -8.79
CA ASP A 16 9.63 13.15 -8.99
C ASP A 16 9.40 11.65 -9.19
N VAL A 17 8.53 11.05 -8.37
CA VAL A 17 8.15 9.63 -8.49
C VAL A 17 7.54 9.35 -9.86
N VAL A 18 6.64 10.21 -10.34
CA VAL A 18 6.00 10.08 -11.66
C VAL A 18 7.02 10.28 -12.78
N GLN A 19 7.87 11.32 -12.69
CA GLN A 19 8.87 11.61 -13.72
C GLN A 19 9.89 10.48 -13.89
N GLN A 20 10.27 9.84 -12.79
CA GLN A 20 11.30 8.80 -12.79
C GLN A 20 10.74 7.39 -13.04
N ARG A 21 9.41 7.20 -13.08
CA ARG A 21 8.78 5.87 -13.03
C ARG A 21 9.25 4.92 -14.13
N GLU A 22 9.37 5.40 -15.36
CA GLU A 22 9.85 4.59 -16.48
C GLU A 22 11.33 4.25 -16.34
N GLY A 23 12.17 5.23 -15.99
CA GLY A 23 13.62 5.08 -15.90
C GLY A 23 14.13 4.35 -14.66
N ARG A 24 13.32 4.25 -13.60
CA ARG A 24 13.75 3.75 -12.28
C ARG A 24 14.25 2.31 -12.35
N PHE A 25 13.57 1.46 -13.12
CA PHE A 25 13.90 0.04 -13.24
C PHE A 25 14.55 -0.36 -14.55
N LEU A 26 14.70 0.58 -15.49
CA LEU A 26 15.32 0.28 -16.78
C LEU A 26 16.83 0.03 -16.63
N PRO A 27 17.36 -1.01 -17.31
CA PRO A 27 18.79 -1.19 -17.47
C PRO A 27 19.40 -0.12 -18.37
N CYS A 28 20.64 0.27 -18.10
CA CYS A 28 21.47 0.97 -19.08
C CYS A 28 22.12 -0.04 -20.05
N SER A 29 22.76 0.45 -21.11
CA SER A 29 23.46 -0.39 -22.11
C SER A 29 24.60 -1.24 -21.52
N SER A 30 25.09 -0.90 -20.34
CA SER A 30 26.14 -1.65 -19.62
C SER A 30 25.60 -2.60 -18.55
N CYS A 31 24.27 -2.67 -18.36
CA CYS A 31 23.67 -3.61 -17.43
C CYS A 31 23.76 -5.03 -17.99
N ARG A 32 24.10 -5.97 -17.12
CA ARG A 32 23.91 -7.39 -17.39
C ARG A 32 22.44 -7.77 -17.17
N THR A 33 22.05 -8.89 -17.77
CA THR A 33 20.77 -9.56 -17.48
C THR A 33 21.07 -10.88 -16.79
N THR A 34 20.28 -11.21 -15.78
CA THR A 34 20.37 -12.50 -15.08
C THR A 34 18.95 -12.94 -14.74
N ILE A 35 18.66 -14.19 -15.09
CA ILE A 35 17.40 -14.86 -14.81
C ILE A 35 17.79 -16.17 -14.15
N LEU A 36 17.34 -16.38 -12.91
CA LEU A 36 17.62 -17.60 -12.15
C LEU A 36 16.45 -18.58 -12.30
N ASP A 37 16.78 -19.87 -12.23
CA ASP A 37 15.76 -20.90 -12.02
C ASP A 37 15.25 -20.79 -10.57
N LYS A 38 14.01 -20.33 -10.43
CA LYS A 38 13.38 -20.09 -9.12
C LYS A 38 13.15 -21.37 -8.33
N GLN A 39 13.19 -22.54 -8.98
CA GLN A 39 12.96 -23.86 -8.37
C GLN A 39 14.25 -24.55 -7.91
N SER A 40 15.40 -23.95 -8.20
CA SER A 40 16.71 -24.48 -7.79
C SER A 40 17.38 -23.53 -6.78
N PRO A 41 18.30 -24.03 -5.93
CA PRO A 41 19.21 -23.16 -5.19
C PRO A 41 20.00 -22.27 -6.16
N PRO A 42 20.32 -21.02 -5.79
CA PRO A 42 21.06 -20.14 -6.67
C PRO A 42 22.50 -20.64 -6.85
N SER A 43 22.91 -20.92 -8.09
CA SER A 43 24.33 -21.08 -8.46
C SER A 43 24.99 -19.71 -8.66
N PHE A 44 24.74 -18.79 -7.72
CA PHE A 44 25.11 -17.39 -7.84
C PHE A 44 26.32 -17.06 -6.96
N ARG A 45 27.21 -16.22 -7.49
CA ARG A 45 28.21 -15.51 -6.69
C ARG A 45 27.93 -14.03 -6.83
N ARG A 46 27.96 -13.32 -5.69
CA ARG A 46 27.75 -11.88 -5.64
C ARG A 46 28.61 -11.16 -6.66
N LYS A 47 27.97 -10.29 -7.45
CA LYS A 47 28.61 -9.46 -8.47
C LYS A 47 28.43 -7.99 -8.12
N ALA A 48 29.47 -7.20 -8.42
CA ALA A 48 29.40 -5.75 -8.28
C ALA A 48 28.22 -5.17 -9.11
N PRO A 49 27.60 -4.07 -8.68
CA PRO A 49 26.58 -3.38 -9.46
C PRO A 49 27.10 -2.92 -10.83
N CYS A 50 26.17 -2.55 -11.73
CA CYS A 50 26.56 -1.96 -13.01
C CYS A 50 27.41 -0.69 -12.76
N PRO A 51 28.62 -0.56 -13.32
CA PRO A 51 29.49 0.58 -13.05
C PRO A 51 28.94 1.90 -13.63
N ALA A 52 28.04 1.83 -14.62
CA ALA A 52 27.48 3.01 -15.28
C ALA A 52 26.25 3.58 -14.56
N CYS A 53 25.39 2.75 -13.97
CA CYS A 53 24.14 3.20 -13.35
C CYS A 53 23.91 2.70 -11.92
N GLY A 54 24.81 1.88 -11.38
CA GLY A 54 24.72 1.34 -10.02
C GLY A 54 23.63 0.27 -9.81
N LYS A 55 22.91 -0.14 -10.85
CA LYS A 55 21.79 -1.09 -10.71
C LYS A 55 22.20 -2.56 -10.86
N ARG A 56 21.38 -3.48 -10.32
CA ARG A 56 21.51 -4.94 -10.46
C ARG A 56 20.19 -5.62 -10.87
N PRO A 57 20.22 -6.72 -11.65
CA PRO A 57 19.00 -7.51 -11.91
C PRO A 57 18.36 -7.98 -10.60
N LEU A 58 17.02 -7.94 -10.53
CA LEU A 58 16.25 -8.40 -9.37
C LEU A 58 16.69 -9.78 -8.85
N ASP A 59 16.82 -10.76 -9.73
CA ASP A 59 17.14 -12.13 -9.35
C ASP A 59 18.50 -12.25 -8.64
N GLU A 60 19.46 -11.38 -8.97
CA GLU A 60 20.75 -11.35 -8.27
C GLU A 60 20.62 -10.76 -6.86
N VAL A 61 19.76 -9.75 -6.68
CA VAL A 61 19.48 -9.17 -5.36
C VAL A 61 18.77 -10.20 -4.47
N VAL A 62 17.79 -10.93 -5.03
CA VAL A 62 17.10 -12.02 -4.32
C VAL A 62 18.08 -13.16 -3.98
N ALA A 63 19.01 -13.49 -4.87
CA ALA A 63 20.04 -14.50 -4.60
C ALA A 63 20.97 -14.08 -3.47
N ASP A 64 21.38 -12.80 -3.39
CA ASP A 64 22.14 -12.30 -2.25
C ASP A 64 21.34 -12.41 -0.93
N CYS A 65 20.04 -12.08 -0.94
CA CYS A 65 19.17 -12.28 0.24
C CYS A 65 19.11 -13.77 0.62
N TRP A 66 18.90 -14.66 -0.35
CA TRP A 66 18.89 -16.11 -0.14
C TRP A 66 20.21 -16.59 0.48
N THR A 67 21.36 -16.09 0.00
CA THR A 67 22.68 -16.47 0.52
C THR A 67 22.84 -16.09 1.97
N ILE A 68 22.48 -14.86 2.35
CA ILE A 68 22.52 -14.42 3.76
C ILE A 68 21.61 -15.30 4.61
N MET A 69 20.38 -15.57 4.16
CA MET A 69 19.45 -16.43 4.88
C MET A 69 19.98 -17.86 5.05
N ALA A 70 20.62 -18.43 4.03
CA ALA A 70 21.24 -19.77 4.13
C ALA A 70 22.44 -19.79 5.08
N GLU A 71 23.29 -18.76 5.06
CA GLU A 71 24.43 -18.60 5.98
C GLU A 71 23.97 -18.46 7.44
N GLU A 72 22.85 -17.78 7.67
CA GLU A 72 22.26 -17.60 9.00
C GLU A 72 21.42 -18.80 9.47
N GLY A 73 21.16 -19.77 8.59
CA GLY A 73 20.39 -20.98 8.90
C GLY A 73 18.87 -20.82 8.75
N ASP A 74 18.39 -19.69 8.24
CA ASP A 74 16.98 -19.44 7.92
C ASP A 74 16.50 -20.32 6.75
N LEU A 75 17.42 -20.72 5.87
CA LEU A 75 17.16 -21.62 4.73
C LEU A 75 18.14 -22.78 4.70
N ALA A 76 17.66 -23.94 4.27
CA ALA A 76 18.54 -25.06 3.93
C ALA A 76 19.38 -24.70 2.67
N PRO A 77 20.63 -25.17 2.54
CA PRO A 77 21.45 -24.95 1.34
C PRO A 77 20.84 -25.50 0.04
N THR A 78 19.88 -26.41 0.17
CA THR A 78 19.12 -27.02 -0.94
C THR A 78 17.77 -26.33 -1.21
N ALA A 79 17.43 -25.28 -0.45
CA ALA A 79 16.18 -24.55 -0.64
C ALA A 79 16.18 -23.82 -1.99
N PRO A 80 15.06 -23.80 -2.71
CA PRO A 80 14.96 -23.08 -3.98
C PRO A 80 15.00 -21.56 -3.75
N VAL A 81 15.39 -20.77 -4.76
CA VAL A 81 15.40 -19.29 -4.68
C VAL A 81 14.04 -18.75 -4.24
N MET A 82 12.93 -19.31 -4.73
CA MET A 82 11.58 -18.87 -4.36
C MET A 82 11.24 -19.05 -2.86
N ALA A 83 11.98 -19.87 -2.12
CA ALA A 83 11.81 -20.02 -0.68
C ALA A 83 12.38 -18.84 0.12
N ALA A 84 13.21 -17.98 -0.49
CA ALA A 84 13.77 -16.82 0.18
C ALA A 84 12.69 -15.83 0.61
N GLY A 85 11.76 -15.52 -0.29
CA GLY A 85 10.73 -14.52 -0.04
C GLY A 85 10.23 -13.86 -1.32
N ILE A 86 9.37 -12.86 -1.12
CA ILE A 86 8.74 -12.05 -2.15
C ILE A 86 9.45 -10.69 -2.20
N PRO A 87 10.09 -10.34 -3.33
CA PRO A 87 10.65 -9.01 -3.52
C PRO A 87 9.56 -8.02 -3.93
N LEU A 88 9.34 -7.00 -3.12
CA LEU A 88 8.37 -5.93 -3.40
C LEU A 88 9.12 -4.68 -3.83
N ILE A 89 9.14 -4.40 -5.13
CA ILE A 89 9.85 -3.22 -5.65
C ILE A 89 9.22 -1.91 -5.18
N HIS A 90 10.04 -0.87 -5.08
CA HIS A 90 9.69 0.46 -4.61
C HIS A 90 10.16 1.54 -5.60
N PRO A 91 9.23 2.31 -6.19
CA PRO A 91 7.78 2.16 -6.13
C PRO A 91 7.31 0.87 -6.81
N GLY A 92 6.14 0.39 -6.41
CA GLY A 92 5.38 -0.62 -7.14
C GLY A 92 4.73 -0.01 -8.37
N LEU A 93 4.86 -0.69 -9.49
CA LEU A 93 4.17 -0.37 -10.74
C LEU A 93 4.17 -1.60 -11.65
N ALA A 94 3.33 -1.56 -12.67
CA ALA A 94 3.35 -2.54 -13.74
C ALA A 94 4.63 -2.41 -14.57
N LEU A 95 5.38 -3.50 -14.69
CA LEU A 95 6.62 -3.53 -15.47
C LEU A 95 6.46 -4.43 -16.70
N MET A 96 7.04 -3.99 -17.81
CA MET A 96 7.08 -4.77 -19.06
C MET A 96 8.27 -5.74 -19.13
N ALA A 97 9.23 -5.62 -18.20
CA ALA A 97 10.43 -6.45 -18.13
C ALA A 97 10.89 -6.60 -16.66
N PRO A 98 11.69 -7.64 -16.34
CA PRO A 98 12.29 -7.77 -15.02
C PRO A 98 13.09 -6.52 -14.61
N PRO A 99 12.93 -6.02 -13.38
CA PRO A 99 13.53 -4.76 -12.97
C PRO A 99 15.03 -4.87 -12.70
N HIS A 100 15.74 -3.78 -12.97
CA HIS A 100 17.07 -3.51 -12.42
C HIS A 100 16.93 -2.59 -11.21
N LEU A 101 17.32 -3.10 -10.05
CA LEU A 101 17.18 -2.44 -8.77
C LEU A 101 18.37 -1.54 -8.48
N GLY A 102 18.09 -0.32 -8.01
CA GLY A 102 19.06 0.59 -7.41
C GLY A 102 18.90 0.65 -5.88
N ASP A 103 19.62 1.56 -5.25
CA ASP A 103 19.60 1.75 -3.79
C ASP A 103 18.17 1.92 -3.25
N ALA A 104 17.88 1.27 -2.12
CA ALA A 104 16.61 1.31 -1.40
C ALA A 104 15.34 1.14 -2.27
N SER A 105 15.42 0.30 -3.32
CA SER A 105 14.33 0.11 -4.30
C SER A 105 13.53 -1.18 -4.12
N MET A 106 13.73 -1.91 -3.01
CA MET A 106 13.00 -3.15 -2.71
C MET A 106 12.73 -3.30 -1.21
N ILE A 107 11.54 -3.79 -0.88
CA ILE A 107 11.22 -4.36 0.43
C ILE A 107 11.21 -5.88 0.28
N PHE A 108 11.88 -6.58 1.17
CA PHE A 108 11.99 -8.03 1.13
C PHE A 108 11.04 -8.66 2.16
N LEU A 109 10.03 -9.37 1.68
CA LEU A 109 9.05 -10.04 2.53
C LEU A 109 9.32 -11.54 2.58
N SER A 110 9.45 -12.12 3.78
CA SER A 110 9.74 -13.55 3.91
C SER A 110 9.11 -14.15 5.17
N ARG A 111 8.70 -15.42 5.07
CA ARG A 111 8.16 -16.19 6.21
C ARG A 111 9.26 -16.85 7.06
N SER A 112 10.44 -17.04 6.51
CA SER A 112 11.54 -17.76 7.16
C SER A 112 12.64 -16.85 7.69
N VAL A 113 12.64 -15.58 7.28
CA VAL A 113 13.69 -14.63 7.68
C VAL A 113 13.65 -14.33 9.17
N THR A 114 14.83 -14.36 9.79
CA THR A 114 15.05 -14.01 11.20
C THR A 114 15.62 -12.60 11.32
N GLN A 115 15.59 -12.04 12.54
CA GLN A 115 16.15 -10.71 12.83
C GLN A 115 17.62 -10.60 12.39
N LYS A 116 18.41 -11.64 12.67
CA LYS A 116 19.85 -11.65 12.37
C LYS A 116 20.11 -11.56 10.86
N ALA A 117 19.38 -12.33 10.06
CA ALA A 117 19.47 -12.26 8.61
C ALA A 117 18.94 -10.92 8.09
N ALA A 118 17.83 -10.41 8.64
CA ALA A 118 17.25 -9.13 8.24
C ALA A 118 18.23 -7.96 8.41
N ASP A 119 18.92 -7.89 9.56
CA ASP A 119 19.92 -6.86 9.84
C ASP A 119 21.07 -6.91 8.83
N ARG A 120 21.57 -8.12 8.53
CA ARG A 120 22.61 -8.33 7.50
C ARG A 120 22.13 -7.97 6.11
N ILE A 121 20.91 -8.36 5.73
CA ILE A 121 20.33 -8.07 4.41
C ILE A 121 20.31 -6.54 4.19
N VAL A 122 19.79 -5.76 5.13
CA VAL A 122 19.73 -4.29 4.99
C VAL A 122 21.13 -3.67 5.02
N ALA A 123 22.04 -4.17 5.85
CA ALA A 123 23.39 -3.63 5.94
C ALA A 123 24.28 -3.95 4.72
N GLU A 124 24.11 -5.13 4.12
CA GLU A 124 24.99 -5.63 3.08
C GLU A 124 24.41 -5.44 1.67
N ILE A 125 23.09 -5.36 1.50
CA ILE A 125 22.42 -5.32 0.19
C ILE A 125 21.73 -3.95 0.01
N PRO A 126 22.38 -2.96 -0.65
CA PRO A 126 21.90 -1.58 -0.70
C PRO A 126 20.51 -1.44 -1.35
N GLU A 127 20.15 -2.32 -2.29
CA GLU A 127 18.84 -2.31 -2.93
C GLU A 127 17.69 -2.63 -1.95
N VAL A 128 17.97 -3.30 -0.83
CA VAL A 128 16.97 -3.66 0.17
C VAL A 128 16.78 -2.51 1.16
N LYS A 129 15.65 -1.83 1.03
CA LYS A 129 15.21 -0.75 1.92
C LYS A 129 14.79 -1.26 3.31
N GLY A 130 14.19 -2.44 3.35
CA GLY A 130 13.69 -3.04 4.58
C GLY A 130 13.28 -4.49 4.40
N VAL A 131 13.20 -5.20 5.52
CA VAL A 131 12.89 -6.63 5.58
C VAL A 131 11.71 -6.84 6.51
N VAL A 132 10.69 -7.54 6.02
CA VAL A 132 9.44 -7.81 6.74
C VAL A 132 9.28 -9.33 6.88
N HIS A 133 8.99 -9.77 8.10
CA HIS A 133 8.53 -11.11 8.38
C HIS A 133 7.04 -11.25 8.07
N ASP A 134 6.70 -12.12 7.11
CA ASP A 134 5.32 -12.45 6.73
C ASP A 134 4.72 -13.47 7.70
N GLY A 135 3.71 -13.05 8.46
CA GLY A 135 2.94 -13.93 9.34
C GLY A 135 2.00 -14.87 8.59
N GLY A 136 1.79 -14.64 7.28
CA GLY A 136 0.99 -15.48 6.41
C GLY A 136 -0.50 -15.14 6.37
N GLU A 137 -0.90 -14.08 7.08
CA GLU A 137 -2.28 -13.60 7.20
C GLU A 137 -2.38 -12.13 6.76
N VAL A 138 -3.59 -11.65 6.46
CA VAL A 138 -3.79 -10.30 5.95
C VAL A 138 -3.79 -9.29 7.10
N PRO A 139 -2.89 -8.29 7.11
CA PRO A 139 -2.85 -7.32 8.19
C PRO A 139 -4.16 -6.55 8.35
N GLY A 140 -4.60 -6.33 9.60
CA GLY A 140 -5.79 -5.57 9.94
C GLY A 140 -7.12 -6.35 9.92
N ILE A 141 -7.10 -7.63 9.53
CA ILE A 141 -8.23 -8.55 9.73
C ILE A 141 -8.11 -9.18 11.13
N ALA A 142 -9.22 -9.29 11.86
CA ALA A 142 -9.26 -9.99 13.14
C ALA A 142 -9.99 -11.33 13.06
N GLU A 143 -9.53 -12.27 13.87
CA GLU A 143 -10.31 -13.45 14.26
C GLU A 143 -11.47 -13.03 15.18
N ILE A 144 -12.68 -13.52 14.87
CA ILE A 144 -13.94 -13.07 15.50
C ILE A 144 -14.31 -13.95 16.71
N ASP A 145 -13.50 -14.97 17.03
CA ASP A 145 -13.80 -15.96 18.06
C ASP A 145 -13.35 -15.58 19.49
N GLY A 146 -12.62 -14.46 19.64
CA GLY A 146 -12.16 -13.93 20.92
C GLY A 146 -13.02 -12.79 21.51
N THR A 147 -12.98 -12.63 22.85
CA THR A 147 -13.57 -11.45 23.55
C THR A 147 -12.78 -10.16 23.31
N THR A 148 -11.53 -10.29 22.85
CA THR A 148 -10.68 -9.18 22.35
C THR A 148 -10.26 -9.56 20.93
N PRO A 149 -10.58 -8.76 19.90
CA PRO A 149 -10.17 -9.07 18.55
C PRO A 149 -8.63 -8.98 18.43
N GLU A 150 -8.01 -10.08 18.05
CA GLU A 150 -6.59 -10.12 17.68
C GLU A 150 -6.48 -9.88 16.18
N TYR A 151 -5.81 -8.78 15.81
CA TYR A 151 -5.61 -8.41 14.41
C TYR A 151 -4.25 -8.92 13.94
N HIS A 152 -4.23 -9.52 12.75
CA HIS A 152 -2.97 -9.96 12.17
C HIS A 152 -2.13 -8.75 11.78
N THR A 153 -0.81 -8.90 11.93
CA THR A 153 0.18 -7.95 11.43
C THR A 153 1.41 -8.72 10.98
N ASN A 154 2.15 -8.15 10.03
CA ASN A 154 3.50 -8.60 9.73
C ASN A 154 4.49 -7.82 10.60
N THR A 155 5.72 -8.32 10.73
CA THR A 155 6.74 -7.66 11.57
C THR A 155 7.82 -7.04 10.71
N LEU A 156 8.02 -5.72 10.82
CA LEU A 156 9.23 -5.07 10.30
C LEU A 156 10.43 -5.52 11.14
N LEU A 157 11.37 -6.27 10.55
CA LEU A 157 12.56 -6.72 11.24
C LEU A 157 13.69 -5.69 11.13
N ALA A 158 13.93 -5.14 9.93
CA ALA A 158 15.03 -4.21 9.70
C ALA A 158 14.69 -3.15 8.63
N GLY A 159 15.31 -1.99 8.75
CA GLY A 159 15.22 -0.91 7.76
C GLY A 159 13.87 -0.18 7.77
N CYS A 160 13.30 0.05 6.59
CA CYS A 160 12.01 0.70 6.40
C CYS A 160 11.19 0.00 5.33
N ASP A 161 9.92 -0.24 5.63
CA ASP A 161 8.96 -0.92 4.77
C ASP A 161 7.85 0.00 4.24
N VAL A 162 8.06 1.32 4.31
CA VAL A 162 7.20 2.27 3.62
C VAL A 162 7.43 2.15 2.13
N ARG A 163 6.38 1.78 1.39
CA ARG A 163 6.39 1.54 -0.03
C ARG A 163 5.40 2.46 -0.73
N ALA A 164 5.85 3.11 -1.80
CA ALA A 164 4.95 3.72 -2.77
C ALA A 164 4.44 2.67 -3.77
N ASN A 165 3.19 2.80 -4.18
CA ASN A 165 2.56 2.17 -5.34
C ASN A 165 2.09 3.28 -6.30
N ILE A 166 2.27 3.06 -7.60
CA ILE A 166 1.77 3.92 -8.66
C ILE A 166 0.68 3.16 -9.40
N PHE A 167 -0.54 3.66 -9.32
CA PHE A 167 -1.68 3.15 -10.06
C PHE A 167 -1.96 4.09 -11.23
N GLU A 168 -1.86 3.57 -12.45
CA GLU A 168 -2.19 4.35 -13.65
C GLU A 168 -3.71 4.47 -13.77
N THR A 169 -4.20 5.71 -13.93
CA THR A 169 -5.61 6.05 -14.19
C THR A 169 -5.70 6.89 -15.47
N GLU A 170 -6.90 7.12 -15.99
CA GLU A 170 -7.10 7.93 -17.20
C GLU A 170 -6.73 9.41 -17.00
N GLU A 171 -6.90 9.93 -15.79
CA GLU A 171 -6.69 11.35 -15.46
C GLU A 171 -5.22 11.65 -15.11
N ALA A 172 -4.71 11.00 -14.04
CA ALA A 172 -3.35 11.16 -13.56
C ALA A 172 -2.96 10.00 -12.63
N PRO A 173 -1.70 9.54 -12.61
CA PRO A 173 -1.30 8.44 -11.73
C PRO A 173 -1.66 8.71 -10.26
N VAL A 174 -2.29 7.74 -9.61
CA VAL A 174 -2.57 7.75 -8.17
C VAL A 174 -1.37 7.14 -7.44
N ILE A 175 -0.72 7.92 -6.59
CA ILE A 175 0.44 7.46 -5.82
C ILE A 175 0.01 7.21 -4.38
N VAL A 176 0.14 5.97 -3.92
CA VAL A 176 -0.17 5.63 -2.53
C VAL A 176 1.06 5.09 -1.82
N PHE A 177 1.39 5.70 -0.69
CA PHE A 177 2.33 5.17 0.27
C PHE A 177 1.60 4.31 1.29
N MET A 178 2.25 3.21 1.67
CA MET A 178 1.75 2.30 2.67
C MET A 178 2.92 1.71 3.45
N GLN A 179 2.68 1.34 4.70
CA GLN A 179 3.63 0.53 5.46
C GLN A 179 3.32 -0.95 5.24
N GLN A 180 4.27 -1.67 4.66
CA GLN A 180 4.03 -3.02 4.16
C GLN A 180 3.71 -4.02 5.29
N SER A 181 4.21 -3.79 6.50
CA SER A 181 3.98 -4.65 7.67
C SER A 181 2.54 -4.57 8.20
N TYR A 182 1.82 -3.48 7.92
CA TYR A 182 0.47 -3.23 8.43
C TYR A 182 -0.58 -3.06 7.34
N ALA A 183 -0.26 -3.40 6.09
CA ALA A 183 -1.18 -3.23 4.99
C ALA A 183 -1.23 -4.47 4.10
N HIS A 184 -2.40 -4.73 3.54
CA HIS A 184 -2.58 -5.76 2.53
C HIS A 184 -1.71 -5.48 1.31
N ILE A 185 -1.12 -6.53 0.74
CA ILE A 185 -0.22 -6.42 -0.40
C ILE A 185 -1.05 -6.35 -1.68
N GLU A 186 -1.35 -5.13 -2.12
CA GLU A 186 -1.90 -4.89 -3.45
C GLU A 186 -0.77 -4.43 -4.38
N TYR A 187 -0.49 -5.24 -5.41
CA TYR A 187 0.53 -4.93 -6.40
C TYR A 187 -0.11 -4.30 -7.64
N PRO A 188 0.30 -3.09 -8.06
CA PRO A 188 -0.25 -2.43 -9.23
C PRO A 188 -0.09 -3.28 -10.48
N ARG A 189 -1.18 -3.43 -11.24
CA ARG A 189 -1.21 -4.14 -12.51
C ARG A 189 -1.39 -3.13 -13.64
N GLY A 190 -1.10 -3.55 -14.88
CA GLY A 190 -1.35 -2.70 -16.05
C GLY A 190 -2.83 -2.36 -16.27
N PHE A 191 -3.72 -3.08 -15.60
CA PHE A 191 -5.16 -2.83 -15.53
C PHE A 191 -5.66 -3.14 -14.12
N ASP A 192 -6.36 -2.18 -13.50
CA ASP A 192 -6.97 -2.35 -12.18
C ASP A 192 -8.51 -2.33 -12.30
N PRO A 193 -9.18 -3.48 -12.15
CA PRO A 193 -10.64 -3.56 -12.25
C PRO A 193 -11.37 -2.68 -11.24
N LYS A 194 -10.81 -2.47 -10.04
CA LYS A 194 -11.48 -1.68 -8.99
C LYS A 194 -11.49 -0.20 -9.33
N LEU A 195 -10.39 0.30 -9.91
CA LEU A 195 -10.29 1.68 -10.39
C LEU A 195 -11.28 1.94 -11.52
N VAL A 196 -11.37 1.00 -12.47
CA VAL A 196 -12.32 1.10 -13.60
C VAL A 196 -13.77 1.04 -13.13
N ALA A 197 -14.10 0.13 -12.20
CA ALA A 197 -15.43 0.06 -11.61
C ALA A 197 -15.80 1.37 -10.89
N THR A 198 -14.85 1.92 -10.11
CA THR A 198 -15.03 3.19 -9.39
C THR A 198 -15.29 4.34 -10.36
N ALA A 199 -14.45 4.51 -11.39
CA ALA A 199 -14.63 5.53 -12.41
C ALA A 199 -15.98 5.38 -13.13
N THR A 200 -16.38 4.15 -13.48
CA THR A 200 -17.64 3.86 -14.16
C THR A 200 -18.85 4.31 -13.34
N GLU A 201 -18.89 3.99 -12.04
CA GLU A 201 -20.02 4.37 -11.19
C GLU A 201 -20.04 5.88 -10.90
N ILE A 202 -18.89 6.53 -10.80
CA ILE A 202 -18.82 8.00 -10.67
C ILE A 202 -19.38 8.69 -11.92
N ILE A 203 -18.97 8.26 -13.11
CA ILE A 203 -19.47 8.81 -14.37
C ILE A 203 -20.99 8.61 -14.49
N ARG A 204 -21.48 7.44 -14.07
CA ARG A 204 -22.90 7.08 -14.12
C ARG A 204 -23.76 7.91 -13.19
N TYR A 205 -23.32 8.11 -11.94
CA TYR A 205 -24.14 8.74 -10.91
C TYR A 205 -23.86 10.22 -10.69
N GLN A 206 -22.71 10.73 -11.14
CA GLN A 206 -22.27 12.12 -10.98
C GLN A 206 -22.46 12.64 -9.54
N PRO A 207 -21.87 11.97 -8.54
CA PRO A 207 -22.10 12.29 -7.13
C PRO A 207 -21.50 13.65 -6.74
N GLU A 208 -22.19 14.38 -5.86
CA GLU A 208 -21.60 15.52 -5.14
C GLU A 208 -20.83 15.04 -3.90
N VAL A 209 -21.31 13.95 -3.28
CA VAL A 209 -20.69 13.29 -2.12
C VAL A 209 -20.40 11.82 -2.43
N PHE A 210 -19.11 11.46 -2.39
CA PHE A 210 -18.62 10.09 -2.51
C PHE A 210 -18.05 9.60 -1.18
N VAL A 211 -18.40 8.37 -0.79
CA VAL A 211 -17.88 7.71 0.41
C VAL A 211 -17.12 6.44 0.04
N ASP A 212 -15.86 6.36 0.45
CA ASP A 212 -15.06 5.15 0.48
C ASP A 212 -15.06 4.57 1.90
N ALA A 213 -15.97 3.63 2.16
CA ALA A 213 -16.35 3.23 3.52
C ALA A 213 -15.34 2.29 4.22
N ALA A 214 -14.48 1.63 3.43
CA ALA A 214 -13.40 0.74 3.85
C ALA A 214 -12.19 0.99 2.94
N CYS A 215 -11.60 2.17 3.09
CA CYS A 215 -10.76 2.78 2.07
C CYS A 215 -9.35 2.19 1.95
N GLY A 216 -8.92 1.37 2.91
CA GLY A 216 -7.52 0.97 3.00
C GLY A 216 -6.63 2.22 3.04
N VAL A 217 -5.65 2.27 2.15
CA VAL A 217 -4.74 3.44 2.03
C VAL A 217 -5.28 4.57 1.15
N GLY A 218 -6.58 4.54 0.81
CA GLY A 218 -7.30 5.63 0.14
C GLY A 218 -7.30 5.57 -1.39
N THR A 219 -6.91 4.46 -2.00
CA THR A 219 -6.75 4.35 -3.46
C THR A 219 -8.04 4.71 -4.23
N LEU A 220 -9.21 4.18 -3.81
CA LEU A 220 -10.48 4.43 -4.49
C LEU A 220 -11.00 5.84 -4.22
N GLY A 221 -10.94 6.31 -2.97
CA GLY A 221 -11.27 7.69 -2.61
C GLY A 221 -10.44 8.74 -3.38
N ILE A 222 -9.12 8.54 -3.51
CA ILE A 222 -8.26 9.44 -4.28
C ILE A 222 -8.64 9.43 -5.77
N THR A 223 -8.90 8.24 -6.32
CA THR A 223 -9.40 8.11 -7.71
C THR A 223 -10.71 8.87 -7.89
N ALA A 224 -11.62 8.77 -6.91
CA ALA A 224 -12.88 9.50 -6.94
C ALA A 224 -12.69 11.02 -6.93
N GLY A 225 -11.72 11.51 -6.15
CA GLY A 225 -11.35 12.94 -6.14
C GLY A 225 -10.74 13.44 -7.46
N GLN A 226 -9.99 12.59 -8.19
CA GLN A 226 -9.46 12.92 -9.52
C GLN A 226 -10.57 13.16 -10.55
N HIS A 227 -11.73 12.52 -10.39
CA HIS A 227 -12.92 12.78 -11.21
C HIS A 227 -13.68 14.06 -10.81
N GLY A 228 -13.11 14.91 -9.95
CA GLY A 228 -13.63 16.24 -9.66
C GLY A 228 -14.81 16.26 -8.68
N ILE A 229 -15.06 15.18 -7.96
CA ILE A 229 -16.12 15.11 -6.94
C ILE A 229 -15.85 16.20 -5.88
N PRO A 230 -16.84 17.05 -5.54
CA PRO A 230 -16.68 18.12 -4.55
C PRO A 230 -16.34 17.61 -3.14
N ARG A 231 -16.98 16.51 -2.70
CA ARG A 231 -16.75 15.93 -1.37
C ARG A 231 -16.46 14.45 -1.42
N VAL A 232 -15.28 14.07 -0.93
CA VAL A 232 -14.83 12.68 -0.82
C VAL A 232 -14.58 12.38 0.65
N ILE A 233 -15.20 11.32 1.16
CA ILE A 233 -15.06 10.88 2.54
C ILE A 233 -14.47 9.47 2.53
N MET A 234 -13.28 9.31 3.08
CA MET A 234 -12.59 8.03 3.23
C MET A 234 -12.67 7.56 4.68
N ASN A 235 -12.97 6.29 4.90
CA ASN A 235 -13.03 5.69 6.23
C ASN A 235 -12.37 4.32 6.25
N ASP A 236 -11.63 4.02 7.31
CA ASP A 236 -11.22 2.65 7.62
C ASP A 236 -11.25 2.40 9.13
N ALA A 237 -11.56 1.17 9.55
CA ALA A 237 -11.50 0.78 10.95
C ALA A 237 -10.06 0.55 11.41
N TRP A 238 -9.17 0.19 10.49
CA TRP A 238 -7.74 -0.02 10.70
C TRP A 238 -6.98 1.32 10.65
N GLY A 239 -6.45 1.75 11.79
CA GLY A 239 -5.83 3.06 11.98
C GLY A 239 -4.64 3.30 11.07
N TYR A 240 -3.83 2.27 10.77
CA TYR A 240 -2.74 2.38 9.80
C TYR A 240 -3.25 2.69 8.40
N ALA A 241 -4.34 2.05 7.97
CA ALA A 241 -4.95 2.31 6.67
C ALA A 241 -5.44 3.77 6.60
N ALA A 242 -6.23 4.21 7.58
CA ALA A 242 -6.74 5.57 7.63
C ALA A 242 -5.63 6.64 7.74
N TYR A 243 -4.59 6.41 8.55
CA TYR A 243 -3.45 7.32 8.62
C TYR A 243 -2.73 7.44 7.27
N TRP A 244 -2.46 6.32 6.60
CA TRP A 244 -1.83 6.34 5.28
C TRP A 244 -2.75 6.95 4.21
N ALA A 245 -4.07 6.79 4.30
CA ALA A 245 -5.01 7.49 3.44
C ALA A 245 -4.91 9.03 3.59
N ALA A 246 -4.74 9.53 4.82
CA ALA A 246 -4.52 10.96 5.06
C ALA A 246 -3.16 11.44 4.53
N VAL A 247 -2.09 10.66 4.69
CA VAL A 247 -0.80 10.95 4.06
C VAL A 247 -0.93 10.96 2.53
N ASN A 248 -1.66 10.01 1.97
CA ASN A 248 -1.84 9.89 0.52
C ASN A 248 -2.71 11.01 -0.05
N LEU A 249 -3.61 11.58 0.75
CA LEU A 249 -4.34 12.80 0.40
C LEU A 249 -3.38 13.98 0.19
N ASP A 250 -2.42 14.19 1.11
CA ASP A 250 -1.39 15.24 1.00
C ASP A 250 -0.44 14.99 -0.17
N VAL A 251 0.00 13.75 -0.33
CA VAL A 251 0.84 13.30 -1.45
C VAL A 251 0.19 13.63 -2.80
N ASN A 252 -1.11 13.39 -2.95
CA ASN A 252 -1.86 13.64 -4.19
C ASN A 252 -2.51 15.04 -4.25
N ARG A 253 -2.28 15.93 -3.28
CA ARG A 253 -3.02 17.21 -3.18
C ARG A 253 -3.04 18.03 -4.47
N ARG A 254 -1.94 18.02 -5.24
CA ARG A 254 -1.83 18.77 -6.50
C ARG A 254 -2.74 18.20 -7.59
N THR A 255 -2.77 16.88 -7.77
CA THR A 255 -3.64 16.24 -8.77
C THR A 255 -5.11 16.32 -8.37
N LEU A 256 -5.37 16.41 -7.07
CA LEU A 256 -6.71 16.60 -6.50
C LEU A 256 -7.16 18.06 -6.47
N GLY A 257 -6.29 19.04 -6.75
CA GLY A 257 -6.61 20.47 -6.65
C GLY A 257 -6.92 20.91 -5.22
N LEU A 258 -6.20 20.39 -4.24
CA LEU A 258 -6.30 20.72 -2.82
C LEU A 258 -5.18 21.69 -2.44
N ASP A 259 -5.54 22.74 -1.71
CA ASP A 259 -4.63 23.77 -1.23
C ASP A 259 -3.91 23.33 0.04
N ASN A 260 -4.64 22.68 0.96
CA ASN A 260 -4.13 22.19 2.24
C ASN A 260 -4.69 20.81 2.60
N VAL A 261 -3.91 20.09 3.40
CA VAL A 261 -4.31 18.86 4.10
C VAL A 261 -3.87 18.97 5.55
N ASP A 262 -4.83 19.01 6.46
CA ASP A 262 -4.62 19.08 7.90
C ASP A 262 -4.80 17.67 8.48
N ILE A 263 -3.72 17.05 8.96
CA ILE A 263 -3.74 15.74 9.60
C ILE A 263 -3.84 15.95 11.13
N HIS A 264 -4.91 15.45 11.73
CA HIS A 264 -5.31 15.72 13.12
C HIS A 264 -4.82 14.68 14.13
N ILE A 265 -4.22 13.59 13.66
CA ILE A 265 -3.66 12.53 14.50
C ILE A 265 -2.18 12.32 14.21
N THR A 266 -1.48 11.74 15.18
CA THR A 266 -0.09 11.31 15.02
C THR A 266 -0.02 9.83 14.71
N TYR A 267 1.09 9.40 14.12
CA TYR A 267 1.39 7.98 13.94
C TYR A 267 1.44 7.21 15.28
N GLY A 268 1.83 7.86 16.38
CA GLY A 268 1.80 7.23 17.71
C GLY A 268 0.38 6.86 18.17
N ASN A 269 -0.64 7.63 17.80
CA ASN A 269 -2.02 7.35 18.19
C ASN A 269 -2.54 6.02 17.63
N ILE A 270 -2.12 5.66 16.41
CA ILE A 270 -2.52 4.39 15.78
C ILE A 270 -1.70 3.19 16.26
N GLN A 271 -0.50 3.42 16.80
CA GLN A 271 0.31 2.37 17.40
C GLN A 271 -0.28 1.91 18.75
N GLU A 272 -0.84 2.83 19.52
CA GLU A 272 -1.45 2.53 20.82
C GLU A 272 -2.80 1.82 20.68
N ASN A 273 -3.63 2.25 19.74
CA ASN A 273 -4.94 1.68 19.47
C ASN A 273 -5.07 1.55 17.96
N PRO A 274 -4.86 0.38 17.34
CA PRO A 274 -4.86 0.30 15.88
C PRO A 274 -6.27 0.13 15.30
N VAL A 275 -7.30 -0.13 16.12
CA VAL A 275 -8.69 -0.27 15.66
C VAL A 275 -9.63 0.55 16.52
N ARG A 276 -10.64 1.14 15.87
CA ARG A 276 -11.73 1.85 16.55
C ARG A 276 -13.08 1.57 15.94
N LYS A 277 -14.09 1.67 16.81
CA LYS A 277 -15.50 1.64 16.44
C LYS A 277 -16.05 3.04 16.21
N GLU A 278 -15.82 3.95 17.14
CA GLU A 278 -16.30 5.33 17.05
C GLU A 278 -15.48 6.10 16.00
N PRO A 279 -16.12 6.82 15.06
CA PRO A 279 -15.41 7.61 14.07
C PRO A 279 -14.64 8.75 14.75
N LEU A 280 -13.33 8.81 14.51
CA LEU A 280 -12.55 10.01 14.77
C LEU A 280 -11.89 10.49 13.48
N LYS A 281 -11.96 11.79 13.27
CA LYS A 281 -11.40 12.45 12.09
C LYS A 281 -9.88 12.38 12.12
N VAL A 282 -9.31 11.89 11.02
CA VAL A 282 -7.87 11.75 10.79
C VAL A 282 -7.35 12.95 10.03
N ALA A 283 -8.08 13.42 9.01
CA ALA A 283 -7.68 14.58 8.24
C ALA A 283 -8.87 15.33 7.63
N ASP A 284 -8.66 16.63 7.40
CA ASP A 284 -9.46 17.48 6.51
C ASP A 284 -8.56 18.03 5.41
N ALA A 285 -9.08 18.14 4.20
CA ALA A 285 -8.42 18.82 3.10
C ALA A 285 -9.39 19.70 2.34
N PHE A 286 -8.92 20.87 1.91
CA PHE A 286 -9.73 21.86 1.21
C PHE A 286 -9.03 22.31 -0.06
N GLY A 287 -9.84 22.69 -1.04
CA GLY A 287 -9.42 23.34 -2.28
C GLY A 287 -10.59 24.11 -2.87
N ASP A 288 -10.43 24.69 -4.06
CA ASP A 288 -11.50 25.43 -4.72
C ASP A 288 -12.73 24.54 -4.97
N GLY A 289 -13.79 24.79 -4.19
CA GLY A 289 -15.04 23.99 -4.21
C GLY A 289 -14.90 22.55 -3.70
N LYS A 290 -13.78 22.18 -3.07
CA LYS A 290 -13.49 20.79 -2.64
C LYS A 290 -13.30 20.67 -1.13
N HIS A 291 -13.85 19.60 -0.56
CA HIS A 291 -13.65 19.23 0.86
C HIS A 291 -13.51 17.72 1.01
N TYR A 292 -12.30 17.23 1.28
CA TYR A 292 -12.03 15.80 1.45
C TYR A 292 -11.73 15.48 2.91
N GLU A 293 -12.22 14.33 3.38
CA GLU A 293 -12.13 13.93 4.78
C GLU A 293 -11.61 12.49 4.88
N VAL A 294 -10.78 12.25 5.90
CA VAL A 294 -10.39 10.89 6.29
C VAL A 294 -10.85 10.63 7.71
N TRP A 295 -11.50 9.50 7.92
CA TRP A 295 -12.01 9.04 9.20
C TRP A 295 -11.40 7.69 9.56
N TRP A 296 -11.22 7.47 10.85
CA TRP A 296 -10.81 6.19 11.39
C TRP A 296 -11.86 5.70 12.39
N GLY A 297 -12.61 4.68 11.97
CA GLY A 297 -13.73 4.10 12.71
C GLY A 297 -14.45 2.98 11.95
N ASP A 298 -15.37 2.31 12.65
CA ASP A 298 -16.20 1.27 12.03
C ASP A 298 -17.20 1.91 11.07
N LEU A 299 -17.26 1.40 9.84
CA LEU A 299 -18.17 1.87 8.78
C LEU A 299 -19.63 1.93 9.26
N HIS A 300 -20.01 1.05 10.20
CA HIS A 300 -21.36 0.99 10.75
C HIS A 300 -21.74 2.16 11.64
N ASN A 301 -20.76 2.91 12.14
CA ASN A 301 -20.96 4.10 12.97
C ASN A 301 -20.70 5.38 12.17
N LEU A 302 -20.27 5.28 10.91
CA LEU A 302 -19.87 6.45 10.12
C LEU A 302 -21.02 7.43 9.87
N LYS A 303 -22.28 6.97 9.83
CA LYS A 303 -23.47 7.81 9.65
C LYS A 303 -23.56 9.01 10.61
N GLU A 304 -22.94 8.91 11.78
CA GLU A 304 -22.95 9.94 12.81
C GLU A 304 -22.16 11.19 12.40
N VAL A 305 -21.24 11.05 11.44
CA VAL A 305 -20.35 12.12 10.97
C VAL A 305 -20.54 12.45 9.48
N LEU A 306 -21.34 11.66 8.75
CA LEU A 306 -21.64 11.89 7.34
C LEU A 306 -22.62 13.05 7.12
N PRO A 307 -22.59 13.70 5.95
CA PRO A 307 -23.66 14.62 5.56
C PRO A 307 -25.02 13.92 5.51
N LYS A 308 -26.09 14.72 5.61
CA LYS A 308 -27.47 14.23 5.50
C LYS A 308 -27.78 13.51 4.17
N LYS A 309 -27.02 13.82 3.12
CA LYS A 309 -27.16 13.22 1.79
C LYS A 309 -25.80 12.68 1.37
N VAL A 310 -25.76 11.39 1.10
CA VAL A 310 -24.66 10.68 0.43
C VAL A 310 -25.19 10.21 -0.90
N ASP A 311 -24.46 10.46 -1.99
CA ASP A 311 -24.92 10.11 -3.34
C ASP A 311 -24.42 8.72 -3.75
N LEU A 312 -23.12 8.46 -3.55
CA LEU A 312 -22.48 7.21 -3.96
C LEU A 312 -21.52 6.71 -2.87
N THR A 313 -21.54 5.42 -2.60
CA THR A 313 -20.63 4.75 -1.66
C THR A 313 -19.99 3.52 -2.32
N VAL A 314 -18.68 3.38 -2.13
CA VAL A 314 -17.96 2.13 -2.38
C VAL A 314 -17.73 1.38 -1.07
N ILE A 315 -18.00 0.07 -1.06
CA ILE A 315 -17.72 -0.83 0.07
C ILE A 315 -16.81 -1.96 -0.41
N ASP A 316 -15.51 -1.84 -0.17
CA ASP A 316 -14.48 -2.84 -0.53
C ASP A 316 -14.00 -3.63 0.72
N LEU A 317 -14.86 -4.51 1.25
CA LEU A 317 -14.48 -5.35 2.40
C LEU A 317 -13.73 -6.62 1.98
N PHE A 318 -12.83 -7.09 2.84
CA PHE A 318 -12.29 -8.44 2.75
C PHE A 318 -13.38 -9.50 2.94
N GLY A 319 -13.17 -10.68 2.35
CA GLY A 319 -14.10 -11.81 2.46
C GLY A 319 -15.31 -11.71 1.53
N LYS A 320 -15.15 -11.11 0.34
CA LYS A 320 -16.22 -10.92 -0.67
C LYS A 320 -16.89 -12.22 -1.11
N GLU A 321 -16.22 -13.35 -0.94
CA GLU A 321 -16.80 -14.68 -1.16
C GLU A 321 -17.99 -14.96 -0.23
N ASN A 322 -18.05 -14.32 0.95
CA ASN A 322 -19.20 -14.33 1.84
C ASN A 322 -20.26 -13.31 1.39
N ARG A 323 -21.00 -13.69 0.35
CA ARG A 323 -22.06 -12.86 -0.24
C ARG A 323 -23.16 -12.46 0.74
N VAL A 324 -23.42 -13.26 1.78
CA VAL A 324 -24.43 -12.96 2.80
C VAL A 324 -23.98 -11.77 3.65
N LYS A 325 -22.76 -11.84 4.21
CA LYS A 325 -22.17 -10.73 4.97
C LYS A 325 -22.11 -9.45 4.14
N MET A 326 -21.76 -9.57 2.86
CA MET A 326 -21.69 -8.41 1.98
C MET A 326 -23.05 -7.78 1.68
N ALA A 327 -24.06 -8.61 1.42
CA ALA A 327 -25.42 -8.13 1.24
C ALA A 327 -25.99 -7.51 2.52
N ASP A 328 -25.63 -8.01 3.70
CA ASP A 328 -26.00 -7.42 4.99
C ASP A 328 -25.36 -6.05 5.20
N ALA A 329 -24.07 -5.90 4.94
CA ALA A 329 -23.37 -4.61 5.02
C ALA A 329 -24.02 -3.57 4.09
N VAL A 330 -24.29 -3.93 2.83
CA VAL A 330 -24.94 -3.03 1.85
C VAL A 330 -26.36 -2.67 2.28
N ARG A 331 -27.17 -3.66 2.71
CA ARG A 331 -28.55 -3.39 3.19
C ARG A 331 -28.54 -2.47 4.39
N ARG A 332 -27.63 -2.69 5.33
CA ARG A 332 -27.47 -1.86 6.52
C ARG A 332 -27.08 -0.43 6.14
N TRP A 333 -26.09 -0.27 5.26
CA TRP A 333 -25.67 1.03 4.77
C TRP A 333 -26.81 1.79 4.10
N LYS A 334 -27.50 1.17 3.12
CA LYS A 334 -28.63 1.81 2.43
C LYS A 334 -29.76 2.22 3.38
N ARG A 335 -30.00 1.45 4.45
CA ARG A 335 -31.01 1.80 5.47
C ARG A 335 -30.59 2.98 6.35
N GLU A 336 -29.32 3.05 6.72
CA GLU A 336 -28.84 4.00 7.74
C GLU A 336 -28.27 5.30 7.16
N THR A 337 -27.67 5.23 5.98
CA THR A 337 -26.97 6.34 5.29
C THR A 337 -27.68 6.76 4.01
N GLY A 338 -28.32 5.83 3.30
CA GLY A 338 -28.90 6.08 1.97
C GLY A 338 -27.86 6.06 0.85
N GLY A 339 -28.22 6.67 -0.28
CA GLY A 339 -27.36 6.72 -1.48
C GLY A 339 -27.26 5.41 -2.25
N GLU A 340 -26.58 5.47 -3.39
CA GLU A 340 -26.21 4.27 -4.14
C GLU A 340 -24.94 3.63 -3.58
N VAL A 341 -24.88 2.31 -3.67
CA VAL A 341 -23.78 1.52 -3.11
C VAL A 341 -23.33 0.50 -4.13
N PHE A 342 -22.02 0.43 -4.36
CA PHE A 342 -21.41 -0.60 -5.19
C PHE A 342 -20.23 -1.28 -4.47
N ILE A 343 -19.91 -2.48 -4.93
CA ILE A 343 -18.75 -3.26 -4.49
C ILE A 343 -17.86 -3.41 -5.72
N PRO A 344 -16.59 -2.96 -5.66
CA PRO A 344 -15.70 -2.95 -6.82
C PRO A 344 -15.10 -4.32 -7.12
#